data_AF-U5QRL0-F1
#
_entry.id   AF-U5QRL0-F1
#
_cell.length_a   1.000
_cell.length_b   1.000
_cell.length_c   1.000
_cell.angle_alpha   90.00
_cell.angle_beta   90.00
_cell.angle_gamma   90.00
#
_symmetry.space_group_name_H-M   'P 1'
#
loop_
_entity.id
_entity.type
_entity.pdbx_description
1 polymer ?
#
loop_
_entity_poly.entity_id
_entity_poly.type
_entity_poly.pdbx_seq_one_letter_code
_entity_poly.pdbx_strand_id
1 'polypeptide(L)'
;MSSQEGTLKYSDLINRLILDLRTAEELGRVDDLWTAPEEQKVVGIVYKSGFLSGQRKSLPLGQLQSIGPDAIMVSVEGETSEEAKPGESSLVGHEVWTDGGSHIGKISDFLFDAQSGIISHYLFVAAGWSGITDGTYLLETSAITTSGKRRVIVPEATAKSSTLYSEGIRQRLGSALDQAKERGQNLSEQIKERTAALSEQARGLVDQAKERSQSLGDQLKERTAALGEQAKGLVDQAKERGQTFVESAQERLNPPHPSEEATVPPSEAIVPEQQALPAPGETRVAPAPPHEPQPPL
;
A
#
# COMPACT_ATOMS: atom_id res chain seq x y z
N MET A 1 7.48 -8.44 -32.27
CA MET A 1 6.65 -7.30 -31.81
C MET A 1 5.35 -7.88 -31.26
N SER A 2 4.83 -7.27 -30.19
CA SER A 2 3.45 -7.40 -29.68
C SER A 2 3.06 -8.66 -28.90
N SER A 3 3.01 -8.56 -27.57
CA SER A 3 2.16 -9.39 -26.70
C SER A 3 1.70 -8.62 -25.45
N GLN A 4 1.41 -7.32 -25.60
CA GLN A 4 0.80 -6.49 -24.53
C GLN A 4 -0.70 -6.22 -24.75
N GLU A 5 -1.33 -6.83 -25.76
CA GLU A 5 -2.78 -6.74 -25.98
C GLU A 5 -3.48 -7.89 -25.24
N GLY A 6 -3.72 -7.73 -23.94
CA GLY A 6 -4.47 -8.72 -23.15
C GLY A 6 -4.28 -8.63 -21.63
N THR A 7 -3.16 -8.05 -21.18
CA THR A 7 -2.91 -7.82 -19.76
C THR A 7 -3.61 -6.56 -19.27
N LEU A 8 -4.43 -6.69 -18.24
CA LEU A 8 -5.16 -5.61 -17.59
C LEU A 8 -4.75 -5.47 -16.13
N LYS A 9 -4.84 -4.26 -15.60
CA LYS A 9 -4.67 -4.01 -14.17
C LYS A 9 -6.02 -4.04 -13.48
N TYR A 10 -6.05 -4.60 -12.27
CA TYR A 10 -7.23 -4.55 -11.42
C TYR A 10 -7.75 -3.11 -11.26
N SER A 11 -6.86 -2.15 -10.98
CA SER A 11 -7.24 -0.74 -10.81
C SER A 11 -7.98 -0.13 -12.00
N ASP A 12 -7.72 -0.61 -13.21
CA ASP A 12 -8.24 -0.02 -14.45
C ASP A 12 -9.70 -0.45 -14.71
N LEU A 13 -10.13 -1.51 -14.03
CA LEU A 13 -11.49 -2.03 -14.09
C LEU A 13 -12.36 -1.52 -12.95
N ILE A 14 -11.78 -1.08 -11.83
CA ILE A 14 -12.58 -0.58 -10.70
C ILE A 14 -13.37 0.67 -11.10
N ASN A 15 -14.62 0.73 -10.65
CA ASN A 15 -15.59 1.80 -10.93
C ASN A 15 -16.00 1.92 -12.42
N ARG A 16 -15.63 0.93 -13.23
CA ARG A 16 -15.99 0.90 -14.65
C ARG A 16 -17.45 0.56 -14.86
N LEU A 17 -18.08 1.22 -15.84
CA LEU A 17 -19.47 0.99 -16.21
C LEU A 17 -19.63 -0.41 -16.81
N ILE A 18 -20.69 -1.13 -16.42
CA ILE A 18 -21.05 -2.42 -17.00
C ILE A 18 -22.37 -2.25 -17.75
N LEU A 19 -22.34 -2.57 -19.05
CA LEU A 19 -23.49 -2.50 -19.94
C LEU A 19 -23.84 -3.88 -20.49
N ASP A 20 -25.13 -4.20 -20.51
CA ASP A 20 -25.59 -5.36 -21.25
C ASP A 20 -25.59 -5.06 -22.76
N LEU A 21 -24.89 -5.90 -23.53
CA LEU A 21 -24.71 -5.73 -24.96
C LEU A 21 -26.03 -5.88 -25.75
N ARG A 22 -26.99 -6.64 -25.23
CA ARG A 22 -28.26 -6.95 -25.90
C ARG A 22 -29.31 -5.89 -25.64
N THR A 23 -29.38 -5.37 -24.42
CA THR A 23 -30.41 -4.38 -24.03
C THR A 23 -29.91 -2.94 -24.00
N ALA A 24 -28.57 -2.74 -24.00
CA ALA A 24 -27.92 -1.45 -23.76
C ALA A 24 -28.22 -0.83 -22.38
N GLU A 25 -28.73 -1.63 -21.43
CA GLU A 25 -29.00 -1.18 -20.07
C GLU A 25 -27.73 -1.16 -19.21
N GLU A 26 -27.64 -0.19 -18.31
CA GLU A 26 -26.61 -0.14 -17.26
C GLU A 26 -26.95 -1.15 -16.16
N LEU A 27 -26.06 -2.14 -15.98
CA LEU A 27 -26.16 -3.08 -14.87
C LEU A 27 -25.62 -2.48 -13.57
N GLY A 28 -24.61 -1.62 -13.70
CA GLY A 28 -23.98 -0.89 -12.61
C GLY A 28 -22.49 -0.65 -12.86
N ARG A 29 -21.72 -0.57 -11.77
CA ARG A 29 -20.28 -0.32 -11.83
C ARG A 29 -19.49 -1.39 -11.11
N VAL A 30 -18.33 -1.73 -11.67
CA VAL A 30 -17.37 -2.65 -11.05
C VAL A 30 -16.99 -2.13 -9.67
N ASP A 31 -17.20 -2.97 -8.66
CA ASP A 31 -16.83 -2.70 -7.29
C ASP A 31 -15.55 -3.43 -6.91
N ASP A 32 -15.37 -4.65 -7.42
CA ASP A 32 -14.21 -5.50 -7.14
C ASP A 32 -14.06 -6.60 -8.19
N LEU A 33 -12.97 -7.36 -8.14
CA LEU A 33 -12.78 -8.59 -8.92
C LEU A 33 -12.82 -9.81 -8.00
N TRP A 34 -13.63 -10.80 -8.36
CA TRP A 34 -13.65 -12.09 -7.67
C TRP A 34 -12.48 -12.93 -8.18
N THR A 35 -11.59 -13.29 -7.26
CA THR A 35 -10.38 -14.06 -7.55
C THR A 35 -10.40 -15.39 -6.83
N ALA A 36 -9.82 -16.41 -7.43
CA ALA A 36 -9.41 -17.65 -6.78
C ALA A 36 -7.89 -17.57 -6.53
N PRO A 37 -7.43 -17.19 -5.32
CA PRO A 37 -6.00 -17.01 -5.04
C PRO A 37 -5.21 -18.31 -5.20
N GLU A 38 -5.78 -19.46 -4.87
CA GLU A 38 -5.12 -20.77 -5.02
C GLU A 38 -4.82 -21.10 -6.49
N GLU A 39 -5.69 -20.67 -7.41
CA GLU A 39 -5.50 -20.85 -8.85
C GLU A 39 -4.79 -19.67 -9.52
N GLN A 40 -4.53 -18.60 -8.77
CA GLN A 40 -4.02 -17.32 -9.27
C GLN A 40 -4.85 -16.82 -10.46
N LYS A 41 -6.18 -16.80 -10.29
CA LYS A 41 -7.10 -16.41 -11.36
C LYS A 41 -8.16 -15.42 -10.92
N VAL A 42 -8.52 -14.53 -11.82
CA VAL A 42 -9.79 -13.79 -11.80
C VAL A 42 -10.86 -14.71 -12.37
N VAL A 43 -11.88 -14.98 -11.57
CA VAL A 43 -13.00 -15.86 -11.96
C VAL A 43 -14.26 -15.05 -12.32
N GLY A 44 -14.33 -13.79 -11.88
CA GLY A 44 -15.44 -12.91 -12.22
C GLY A 44 -15.28 -11.47 -11.76
N ILE A 45 -16.29 -10.67 -12.09
CA ILE A 45 -16.43 -9.28 -11.68
C ILE A 45 -17.50 -9.18 -10.59
N VAL A 46 -17.22 -8.40 -9.56
CA VAL A 46 -18.23 -7.97 -8.58
C VAL A 46 -18.62 -6.53 -8.90
N TYR A 47 -19.92 -6.25 -8.94
CA TYR A 47 -20.45 -4.94 -9.29
C TYR A 47 -21.60 -4.54 -8.37
N LYS A 48 -21.80 -3.22 -8.22
CA LYS A 48 -22.92 -2.66 -7.47
C LYS A 48 -24.01 -2.25 -8.45
N SER A 49 -25.22 -2.76 -8.25
CA SER A 49 -26.37 -2.42 -9.07
C SER A 49 -27.21 -1.31 -8.42
N GLY A 50 -27.62 -0.32 -9.22
CA GLY A 50 -28.62 0.71 -8.86
C GLY A 50 -28.16 1.78 -7.84
N PHE A 51 -28.98 2.84 -7.72
CA PHE A 51 -28.70 4.06 -6.92
C PHE A 51 -29.17 3.97 -5.45
N LEU A 52 -29.90 2.91 -5.05
CA LEU A 52 -30.65 2.91 -3.77
C LEU A 52 -30.50 1.64 -2.90
N SER A 53 -30.03 0.50 -3.41
CA SER A 53 -29.85 -0.72 -2.58
C SER A 53 -28.43 -1.27 -2.53
N GLY A 54 -27.52 -0.80 -3.39
CA GLY A 54 -26.08 -1.09 -3.32
C GLY A 54 -25.71 -2.57 -3.28
N GLN A 55 -26.63 -3.47 -3.69
CA GLN A 55 -26.40 -4.90 -3.61
C GLN A 55 -25.26 -5.28 -4.55
N ARG A 56 -24.28 -5.99 -3.98
CA ARG A 56 -23.14 -6.54 -4.73
C ARG A 56 -23.61 -7.78 -5.46
N LYS A 57 -23.49 -7.75 -6.77
CA LYS A 57 -23.76 -8.87 -7.67
C LYS A 57 -22.46 -9.32 -8.31
N SER A 58 -22.40 -10.57 -8.73
CA SER A 58 -21.25 -11.10 -9.46
C SER A 58 -21.61 -11.56 -10.87
N LEU A 59 -20.65 -11.44 -11.79
CA LEU A 59 -20.69 -11.99 -13.14
C LEU A 59 -19.42 -12.81 -13.37
N PRO A 60 -19.52 -14.07 -13.85
CA PRO A 60 -18.37 -14.85 -14.28
C PRO A 60 -17.58 -14.14 -15.39
N LEU A 61 -16.26 -14.33 -15.42
CA LEU A 61 -15.38 -13.71 -16.41
C LEU A 61 -15.79 -14.10 -17.86
N GLY A 62 -16.30 -15.32 -18.05
CA GLY A 62 -16.77 -15.82 -19.35
C GLY A 62 -18.00 -15.09 -19.92
N GLN A 63 -18.70 -14.26 -19.14
CA GLN A 63 -19.81 -13.44 -19.65
C GLN A 63 -19.36 -12.08 -20.21
N LEU A 64 -18.09 -11.73 -20.06
CA LEU A 64 -17.52 -10.51 -20.63
C LEU A 64 -17.32 -10.71 -22.12
N GLN A 65 -17.84 -9.76 -22.90
CA GLN A 65 -17.73 -9.76 -24.37
C GLN A 65 -16.61 -8.82 -24.82
N SER A 66 -16.51 -7.65 -24.20
CA SER A 66 -15.44 -6.71 -24.47
C SER A 66 -15.18 -5.76 -23.31
N ILE A 67 -13.93 -5.33 -23.17
CA ILE A 67 -13.50 -4.34 -22.19
C ILE A 67 -13.02 -3.12 -22.99
N GLY A 68 -13.84 -2.07 -23.03
CA GLY A 68 -13.54 -0.83 -23.75
C GLY A 68 -12.65 0.12 -22.93
N PRO A 69 -12.58 1.40 -23.32
CA PRO A 69 -11.98 2.49 -22.52
C PRO A 69 -12.96 3.16 -21.53
N ASP A 70 -14.28 3.04 -21.75
CA ASP A 70 -15.30 3.64 -20.86
C ASP A 70 -16.27 2.62 -20.20
N ALA A 71 -16.57 1.50 -20.88
CA ALA A 71 -17.46 0.47 -20.34
C ALA A 71 -16.93 -0.95 -20.57
N ILE A 72 -17.44 -1.90 -19.77
CA ILE A 72 -17.32 -3.34 -19.96
C ILE A 72 -18.66 -3.82 -20.52
N MET A 73 -18.60 -4.45 -21.68
CA MET A 73 -19.77 -5.03 -22.33
C MET A 73 -19.90 -6.48 -21.89
N VAL A 74 -21.08 -6.84 -21.40
CA VAL A 74 -21.40 -8.21 -20.99
C VAL A 74 -22.63 -8.70 -21.75
N SER A 75 -22.81 -10.01 -21.85
CA SER A 75 -24.06 -10.59 -22.33
C SER A 75 -24.64 -11.45 -21.21
N VAL A 76 -25.65 -10.93 -20.52
CA VAL A 76 -26.31 -11.68 -19.46
C VAL A 76 -27.40 -12.55 -20.07
N GLU A 77 -27.19 -13.87 -20.08
CA GLU A 77 -28.24 -14.82 -20.44
C GLU A 77 -29.04 -15.21 -19.18
N GLY A 78 -30.28 -14.72 -19.07
CA GLY A 78 -31.20 -15.03 -17.97
C GLY A 78 -30.92 -14.29 -16.65
N GLU A 79 -31.51 -14.73 -15.54
CA GLU A 79 -31.33 -14.17 -14.19
C GLU A 79 -30.00 -14.59 -13.54
N THR A 80 -28.95 -14.83 -14.33
CA THR A 80 -27.71 -15.50 -13.88
C THR A 80 -26.71 -14.52 -13.24
N SER A 81 -27.20 -13.63 -12.37
CA SER A 81 -26.33 -12.81 -11.52
C SER A 81 -26.53 -13.24 -10.08
N GLU A 82 -25.60 -14.06 -9.60
CA GLU A 82 -25.60 -14.49 -8.20
C GLU A 82 -25.28 -13.31 -7.28
N GLU A 83 -25.89 -13.28 -6.09
CA GLU A 83 -25.43 -12.40 -5.02
C GLU A 83 -24.00 -12.78 -4.66
N ALA A 84 -23.10 -11.79 -4.68
CA ALA A 84 -21.69 -12.04 -4.42
C ALA A 84 -21.52 -12.55 -2.98
N LYS A 85 -21.06 -13.79 -2.80
CA LYS A 85 -20.75 -14.33 -1.48
C LYS A 85 -19.54 -13.57 -0.89
N PRO A 86 -19.61 -13.08 0.36
CA PRO A 86 -18.60 -12.18 0.93
C PRO A 86 -17.26 -12.83 1.35
N GLY A 87 -16.84 -13.95 0.75
CA GLY A 87 -15.80 -14.82 1.31
C GLY A 87 -14.41 -14.81 0.65
N GLU A 88 -14.29 -14.50 -0.64
CA GLU A 88 -13.05 -14.67 -1.40
C GLU A 88 -12.73 -13.40 -2.19
N SER A 89 -12.26 -12.40 -1.44
CA SER A 89 -11.79 -11.13 -1.99
C SER A 89 -10.33 -11.22 -2.44
N SER A 90 -9.97 -10.37 -3.40
CA SER A 90 -8.60 -10.20 -3.89
C SER A 90 -7.55 -10.07 -2.76
N LEU A 91 -6.31 -10.49 -3.06
CA LEU A 91 -5.15 -10.19 -2.21
C LEU A 91 -4.80 -8.69 -2.18
N VAL A 92 -5.44 -7.87 -3.02
CA VAL A 92 -5.34 -6.41 -2.92
C VAL A 92 -5.69 -5.95 -1.51
N GLY A 93 -4.82 -5.13 -0.94
CA GLY A 93 -4.91 -4.66 0.42
C GLY A 93 -4.27 -5.56 1.48
N HIS A 94 -3.69 -6.70 1.12
CA HIS A 94 -2.93 -7.53 2.04
C HIS A 94 -1.54 -6.93 2.29
N GLU A 95 -1.05 -7.06 3.53
CA GLU A 95 0.33 -6.70 3.88
C GLU A 95 1.29 -7.72 3.28
N VAL A 96 2.44 -7.25 2.79
CA VAL A 96 3.51 -8.10 2.29
C VAL A 96 4.59 -8.20 3.35
N TRP A 97 4.90 -9.43 3.73
CA TRP A 97 5.90 -9.77 4.74
C TRP A 97 6.96 -10.70 4.15
N THR A 98 8.20 -10.60 4.62
CA THR A 98 9.22 -11.59 4.31
C THR A 98 9.11 -12.81 5.21
N ASP A 99 9.64 -13.94 4.76
CA ASP A 99 9.90 -15.13 5.57
C ASP A 99 10.84 -14.87 6.76
N GLY A 100 11.71 -13.86 6.65
CA GLY A 100 12.52 -13.29 7.74
C GLY A 100 11.75 -12.40 8.73
N GLY A 101 10.44 -12.20 8.56
CA GLY A 101 9.59 -11.45 9.50
C GLY A 101 9.62 -9.93 9.33
N SER A 102 10.11 -9.42 8.19
CA SER A 102 10.09 -7.98 7.90
C SER A 102 8.82 -7.60 7.13
N HIS A 103 8.14 -6.54 7.54
CA HIS A 103 7.07 -5.93 6.75
C HIS A 103 7.66 -5.06 5.65
N ILE A 104 7.24 -5.29 4.40
CA ILE A 104 7.85 -4.62 3.23
C ILE A 104 6.88 -3.75 2.45
N GLY A 105 5.58 -3.85 2.72
CA GLY A 105 4.58 -3.04 2.02
C GLY A 105 3.19 -3.65 2.02
N LYS A 106 2.37 -3.21 1.06
CA LYS A 106 0.98 -3.65 0.90
C LYS A 106 0.65 -3.85 -0.57
N ILE A 107 -0.03 -4.94 -0.91
CA ILE A 107 -0.51 -5.17 -2.27
C ILE A 107 -1.52 -4.08 -2.62
N SER A 108 -1.26 -3.36 -3.70
CA SER A 108 -2.10 -2.28 -4.21
C SER A 108 -2.88 -2.65 -5.46
N ASP A 109 -2.42 -3.63 -6.22
CA ASP A 109 -2.94 -3.97 -7.55
C ASP A 109 -2.51 -5.37 -7.98
N PHE A 110 -2.99 -5.82 -9.14
CA PHE A 110 -2.44 -6.98 -9.85
C PHE A 110 -2.66 -6.88 -11.35
N LEU A 111 -1.83 -7.59 -12.11
CA LEU A 111 -1.89 -7.72 -13.56
C LEU A 111 -2.40 -9.10 -13.92
N PHE A 112 -3.46 -9.15 -14.73
CA PHE A 112 -4.05 -10.40 -15.17
C PHE A 112 -4.40 -10.38 -16.66
N ASP A 113 -4.46 -11.55 -17.27
CA ASP A 113 -4.91 -11.70 -18.64
C ASP A 113 -6.44 -11.74 -18.71
N ALA A 114 -7.04 -10.87 -19.51
CA ALA A 114 -8.49 -10.70 -19.57
C ALA A 114 -9.24 -11.92 -20.12
N GLN A 115 -8.59 -12.74 -20.95
CA GLN A 115 -9.21 -13.89 -21.60
C GLN A 115 -9.15 -15.14 -20.71
N SER A 116 -7.97 -15.44 -20.18
CA SER A 116 -7.71 -16.62 -19.36
C SER A 116 -8.00 -16.40 -17.87
N GLY A 117 -8.09 -15.13 -17.44
CA GLY A 117 -8.20 -14.75 -16.04
C GLY A 117 -6.91 -14.90 -15.25
N ILE A 118 -5.82 -15.40 -15.83
CA ILE A 118 -4.59 -15.72 -15.10
C ILE A 118 -3.94 -14.45 -14.57
N ILE A 119 -3.69 -14.41 -13.26
CA ILE A 119 -2.94 -13.35 -12.58
C ILE A 119 -1.46 -13.64 -12.77
N SER A 120 -0.78 -12.72 -13.46
CA SER A 120 0.65 -12.84 -13.75
C SER A 120 1.51 -12.27 -12.62
N HIS A 121 1.11 -11.12 -12.06
CA HIS A 121 1.89 -10.39 -11.05
C HIS A 121 0.96 -9.64 -10.11
N TYR A 122 1.35 -9.54 -8.84
CA TYR A 122 0.82 -8.53 -7.92
C TYR A 122 1.71 -7.28 -7.95
N LEU A 123 1.12 -6.15 -7.63
CA LEU A 123 1.84 -4.92 -7.37
C LEU A 123 1.76 -4.61 -5.89
N PHE A 124 2.89 -4.35 -5.25
CA PHE A 124 2.92 -3.87 -3.87
C PHE A 124 3.63 -2.53 -3.77
N VAL A 125 3.13 -1.68 -2.87
CA VAL A 125 3.78 -0.41 -2.56
C VAL A 125 4.70 -0.63 -1.36
N ALA A 126 5.98 -0.40 -1.57
CA ALA A 126 7.00 -0.39 -0.53
C ALA A 126 7.37 1.05 -0.18
N ALA A 127 7.55 1.32 1.11
CA ALA A 127 8.05 2.60 1.60
C ALA A 127 8.95 2.39 2.82
N GLY A 128 10.13 3.02 2.82
CA GLY A 128 11.03 3.06 3.97
C GLY A 128 11.60 1.72 4.45
N TRP A 129 11.61 0.68 3.60
CA TRP A 129 12.23 -0.60 3.94
C TRP A 129 13.72 -0.62 3.55
N SER A 130 14.54 -1.25 4.40
CA SER A 130 16.01 -1.26 4.30
C SER A 130 16.51 -1.76 2.94
N GLY A 131 17.03 -0.83 2.13
CA GLY A 131 17.63 -1.13 0.83
C GLY A 131 16.67 -1.07 -0.36
N ILE A 132 15.39 -0.71 -0.14
CA ILE A 132 14.40 -0.54 -1.20
C ILE A 132 13.92 0.92 -1.23
N THR A 133 13.92 1.51 -2.42
CA THR A 133 13.39 2.85 -2.63
C THR A 133 11.87 2.87 -2.56
N ASP A 134 11.29 4.01 -2.17
CA ASP A 134 9.83 4.13 -2.18
C ASP A 134 9.28 3.96 -3.60
N GLY A 135 8.29 3.08 -3.76
CA GLY A 135 7.77 2.79 -5.08
C GLY A 135 6.79 1.62 -5.13
N THR A 136 6.27 1.37 -6.33
CA THR A 136 5.45 0.20 -6.64
C THR A 136 6.33 -0.86 -7.28
N TYR A 137 6.26 -2.09 -6.78
CA TYR A 137 7.10 -3.20 -7.18
C TYR A 137 6.28 -4.35 -7.72
N LEU A 138 6.81 -5.02 -8.74
CA LEU A 138 6.27 -6.27 -9.28
C LEU A 138 6.62 -7.43 -8.35
N LEU A 139 5.60 -8.19 -8.00
CA LEU A 139 5.70 -9.45 -7.26
C LEU A 139 5.12 -10.56 -8.12
N GLU A 140 5.95 -11.52 -8.52
CA GLU A 140 5.47 -12.72 -9.21
C GLU A 140 4.54 -13.53 -8.29
N THR A 141 3.46 -14.08 -8.86
CA THR A 141 2.51 -14.89 -8.10
C THR A 141 3.14 -16.17 -7.53
N SER A 142 4.12 -16.74 -8.24
CA SER A 142 4.93 -17.90 -7.84
C SER A 142 5.78 -17.66 -6.58
N ALA A 143 6.12 -16.40 -6.29
CA ALA A 143 6.96 -16.06 -5.14
C ALA A 143 6.17 -15.94 -3.83
N ILE A 144 4.84 -15.93 -3.88
CA ILE A 144 4.01 -15.93 -2.68
C ILE A 144 4.05 -17.33 -2.06
N THR A 145 4.72 -17.45 -0.93
CA THR A 145 4.87 -18.71 -0.21
C THR A 145 3.65 -19.01 0.67
N THR A 146 2.99 -17.97 1.18
CA THR A 146 1.81 -18.12 2.03
C THR A 146 0.85 -16.97 1.83
N SER A 147 -0.43 -17.27 1.61
CA SER A 147 -1.56 -16.33 1.54
C SER A 147 -2.46 -16.52 2.77
N GLY A 148 -2.36 -15.59 3.73
CA GLY A 148 -3.26 -15.51 4.88
C GLY A 148 -4.42 -14.53 4.63
N LYS A 149 -5.33 -14.39 5.60
CA LYS A 149 -6.53 -13.52 5.50
C LYS A 149 -6.26 -12.02 5.30
N ARG A 150 -5.05 -11.56 5.62
CA ARG A 150 -4.66 -10.13 5.58
C ARG A 150 -3.20 -9.91 5.19
N ARG A 151 -2.44 -11.00 4.99
CA ARG A 151 -0.99 -10.97 4.84
C ARG A 151 -0.57 -11.99 3.80
N VAL A 152 0.45 -11.65 3.04
CA VAL A 152 1.18 -12.58 2.19
C VAL A 152 2.62 -12.65 2.66
N ILE A 153 3.22 -13.84 2.58
CA ILE A 153 4.63 -14.07 2.91
C ILE A 153 5.39 -14.38 1.62
N VAL A 154 6.51 -13.69 1.43
CA VAL A 154 7.42 -13.86 0.29
C VAL A 154 8.85 -14.10 0.79
N PRO A 155 9.72 -14.76 0.01
CA PRO A 155 11.14 -14.84 0.36
C PRO A 155 11.80 -13.47 0.40
N GLU A 156 12.67 -13.23 1.39
CA GLU A 156 13.43 -11.97 1.50
C GLU A 156 14.26 -11.68 0.24
N ALA A 157 14.79 -12.72 -0.42
CA ALA A 157 15.53 -12.60 -1.67
C ALA A 157 14.67 -11.97 -2.78
N THR A 158 13.45 -12.47 -2.98
CA THR A 158 12.49 -11.94 -3.97
C THR A 158 12.15 -10.49 -3.67
N ALA A 159 11.92 -10.18 -2.39
CA ALA A 159 11.58 -8.85 -1.96
C ALA A 159 12.70 -7.84 -2.29
N LYS A 160 13.97 -8.19 -2.07
CA LYS A 160 15.14 -7.35 -2.39
C LYS A 160 15.44 -7.24 -3.89
N SER A 161 15.16 -8.28 -4.67
CA SER A 161 15.36 -8.28 -6.13
C SER A 161 14.10 -7.89 -6.91
N SER A 162 13.08 -7.33 -6.24
CA SER A 162 11.82 -6.98 -6.88
C SER A 162 12.03 -5.85 -7.89
N THR A 163 11.40 -5.97 -9.05
CA THR A 163 11.52 -4.99 -10.13
C THR A 163 10.56 -3.82 -9.88
N LEU A 164 11.07 -2.59 -9.98
CA LEU A 164 10.23 -1.39 -9.87
C LEU A 164 9.24 -1.35 -11.04
N TYR A 165 7.95 -1.27 -10.73
CA TYR A 165 6.89 -1.06 -11.69
C TYR A 165 6.82 0.42 -12.09
N SER A 166 7.40 0.76 -13.24
CA SER A 166 7.51 2.15 -13.71
C SER A 166 6.32 2.65 -14.54
N GLU A 167 5.42 1.77 -14.94
CA GLU A 167 4.20 2.20 -15.65
C GLU A 167 3.30 2.98 -14.70
N GLY A 168 2.99 4.22 -15.07
CA GLY A 168 2.11 5.10 -14.30
C GLY A 168 2.80 6.03 -13.31
N ILE A 169 4.09 5.85 -12.94
CA ILE A 169 4.82 6.89 -12.18
C ILE A 169 4.96 8.15 -13.03
N ARG A 170 5.24 8.00 -14.33
CA ARG A 170 5.27 9.15 -15.26
C ARG A 170 3.90 9.81 -15.41
N GLN A 171 2.82 9.02 -15.42
CA GLN A 171 1.47 9.53 -15.60
C GLN A 171 0.95 10.23 -14.34
N ARG A 172 1.16 9.65 -13.15
CA ARG A 172 0.77 10.25 -11.86
C ARG A 172 1.68 11.40 -11.45
N LEU A 173 2.98 11.33 -11.71
CA LEU A 173 3.90 12.45 -11.48
C LEU A 173 3.62 13.59 -12.48
N GLY A 174 3.32 13.28 -13.74
CA GLY A 174 2.82 14.24 -14.72
C GLY A 174 1.54 14.92 -14.22
N SER A 175 0.53 14.13 -13.84
CA SER A 175 -0.74 14.64 -13.31
C SER A 175 -0.57 15.48 -12.04
N ALA A 176 0.32 15.08 -11.12
CA ALA A 176 0.57 15.80 -9.87
C ALA A 176 1.36 17.10 -10.11
N LEU A 177 2.33 17.09 -11.02
CA LEU A 177 3.09 18.28 -11.42
C LEU A 177 2.24 19.27 -12.21
N ASP A 178 1.39 18.77 -13.11
CA ASP A 178 0.45 19.59 -13.87
C ASP A 178 -0.57 20.25 -12.93
N GLN A 179 -1.12 19.51 -11.96
CA GLN A 179 -1.99 20.08 -10.93
C GLN A 179 -1.27 21.08 -10.00
N ALA A 180 0.02 20.87 -9.69
CA ALA A 180 0.80 21.83 -8.90
C ALA A 180 1.11 23.10 -9.70
N LYS A 181 1.36 22.96 -11.01
CA LYS A 181 1.61 24.06 -11.95
C LYS A 181 0.36 24.90 -12.19
N GLU A 182 -0.80 24.26 -12.38
CA GLU A 182 -2.11 24.93 -12.48
C GLU A 182 -2.48 25.64 -11.17
N ARG A 183 -2.24 25.01 -10.00
CA ARG A 183 -2.45 25.68 -8.70
C ARG A 183 -1.49 26.86 -8.50
N GLY A 184 -0.23 26.75 -8.92
CA GLY A 184 0.73 27.85 -8.86
C GLY A 184 0.34 29.04 -9.73
N GLN A 185 -0.20 28.78 -10.93
CA GLN A 185 -0.69 29.81 -11.84
C GLN A 185 -1.98 30.46 -11.31
N ASN A 186 -2.96 29.67 -10.90
CA ASN A 186 -4.24 30.17 -10.35
C ASN A 186 -4.07 30.92 -9.02
N LEU A 187 -3.05 30.58 -8.21
CA LEU A 187 -2.73 31.30 -6.99
C LEU A 187 -2.00 32.62 -7.30
N SER A 188 -1.15 32.65 -8.31
CA SER A 188 -0.44 33.88 -8.71
C SER A 188 -1.39 34.95 -9.26
N GLU A 189 -2.45 34.54 -9.96
CA GLU A 189 -3.50 35.45 -10.46
C GLU A 189 -4.39 35.96 -9.32
N GLN A 190 -4.80 35.08 -8.40
CA GLN A 190 -5.55 35.48 -7.20
C GLN A 190 -4.74 36.39 -6.27
N ILE A 191 -3.41 36.19 -6.18
CA ILE A 191 -2.53 37.11 -5.45
C ILE A 191 -2.43 38.45 -6.19
N LYS A 192 -2.31 38.49 -7.52
CA LYS A 192 -2.27 39.75 -8.28
C LYS A 192 -3.55 40.57 -8.14
N GLU A 193 -4.72 39.96 -8.30
CA GLU A 193 -6.01 40.66 -8.12
C GLU A 193 -6.20 41.13 -6.68
N ARG A 194 -5.92 40.27 -5.69
CA ARG A 194 -6.05 40.66 -4.28
C ARG A 194 -5.01 41.69 -3.86
N THR A 195 -3.80 41.67 -4.42
CA THR A 195 -2.76 42.68 -4.14
C THR A 195 -3.11 44.02 -4.80
N ALA A 196 -3.70 44.01 -5.99
CA ALA A 196 -4.21 45.23 -6.63
C ALA A 196 -5.33 45.85 -5.80
N ALA A 197 -6.31 45.05 -5.35
CA ALA A 197 -7.38 45.50 -4.47
C ALA A 197 -6.85 45.96 -3.09
N LEU A 198 -5.85 45.26 -2.52
CA LEU A 198 -5.21 45.66 -1.27
C LEU A 198 -4.44 46.98 -1.42
N SER A 199 -3.81 47.22 -2.57
CA SER A 199 -2.98 48.42 -2.80
C SER A 199 -3.82 49.70 -2.90
N GLU A 200 -5.03 49.59 -3.47
CA GLU A 200 -6.03 50.68 -3.44
C GLU A 200 -6.48 50.94 -2.00
N GLN A 201 -6.77 49.88 -1.23
CA GLN A 201 -7.21 50.00 0.16
C GLN A 201 -6.08 50.47 1.09
N ALA A 202 -4.82 50.16 0.76
CA ALA A 202 -3.64 50.58 1.51
C ALA A 202 -3.32 52.06 1.32
N ARG A 203 -3.61 52.68 0.16
CA ARG A 203 -3.43 54.12 -0.04
C ARG A 203 -4.28 54.95 0.93
N GLY A 204 -5.54 54.56 1.15
CA GLY A 204 -6.42 55.22 2.13
C GLY A 204 -5.97 55.06 3.59
N LEU A 205 -5.29 53.96 3.91
CA LEU A 205 -4.73 53.71 5.25
C LEU A 205 -3.39 54.42 5.48
N VAL A 206 -2.57 54.61 4.45
CA VAL A 206 -1.32 55.37 4.53
C VAL A 206 -1.59 56.85 4.82
N ASP A 207 -2.66 57.42 4.25
CA ASP A 207 -3.07 58.79 4.55
C ASP A 207 -3.60 58.94 5.98
N GLN A 208 -4.39 57.97 6.47
CA GLN A 208 -4.83 57.95 7.89
C GLN A 208 -3.69 57.68 8.88
N ALA A 209 -2.68 56.90 8.50
CA ALA A 209 -1.52 56.60 9.36
C ALA A 209 -0.57 57.81 9.46
N LYS A 210 -0.45 58.62 8.39
CA LYS A 210 0.36 59.84 8.38
C LYS A 210 -0.17 60.89 9.36
N GLU A 211 -1.48 60.92 9.60
CA GLU A 211 -2.14 61.83 10.55
C GLU A 211 -2.03 61.34 12.01
N ARG A 212 -2.09 60.02 12.25
CA ARG A 212 -1.95 59.42 13.59
C ARG A 212 -0.50 59.25 14.08
N SER A 213 0.48 59.38 13.19
CA SER A 213 1.91 59.15 13.48
C SER A 213 2.51 60.13 14.52
N GLN A 214 1.95 61.33 14.67
CA GLN A 214 2.47 62.31 15.63
C GLN A 214 2.25 61.96 17.11
N SER A 215 1.38 60.99 17.44
CA SER A 215 1.04 60.65 18.84
C SER A 215 1.41 59.22 19.28
N LEU A 216 1.86 58.37 18.36
CA LEU A 216 2.20 56.96 18.65
C LEU A 216 3.71 56.68 18.68
N GLY A 217 4.55 57.65 18.32
CA GLY A 217 6.00 57.51 18.27
C GLY A 217 6.65 57.19 19.62
N ASP A 218 6.06 57.66 20.73
CA ASP A 218 6.63 57.45 22.07
C ASP A 218 6.26 56.09 22.67
N GLN A 219 5.06 55.55 22.37
CA GLN A 219 4.61 54.26 22.91
C GLN A 219 5.22 53.04 22.19
N LEU A 220 5.65 53.21 20.93
CA LEU A 220 6.28 52.15 20.14
C LEU A 220 7.75 51.92 20.54
N LYS A 221 8.43 52.93 21.09
CA LYS A 221 9.81 52.83 21.55
C LYS A 221 9.96 51.92 22.78
N GLU A 222 8.93 51.86 23.62
CA GLU A 222 8.92 51.04 24.83
C GLU A 222 8.55 49.57 24.54
N ARG A 223 7.61 49.32 23.62
CA ARG A 223 7.20 47.96 23.24
C ARG A 223 8.18 47.24 22.31
N THR A 224 8.98 47.98 21.52
CA THR A 224 10.02 47.38 20.66
C THR A 224 11.20 46.81 21.45
N ALA A 225 11.51 47.36 22.62
CA ALA A 225 12.51 46.80 23.52
C ALA A 225 12.07 45.46 24.12
N ALA A 226 10.81 45.34 24.54
CA ALA A 226 10.25 44.10 25.10
C ALA A 226 10.09 42.99 24.05
N LEU A 227 9.70 43.33 22.82
CA LEU A 227 9.62 42.38 21.69
C LEU A 227 10.99 41.88 21.24
N GLY A 228 12.03 42.72 21.33
CA GLY A 228 13.41 42.35 21.00
C GLY A 228 13.98 41.27 21.93
N GLU A 229 13.63 41.29 23.21
CA GLU A 229 14.02 40.24 24.17
C GLU A 229 13.24 38.95 23.95
N GLN A 230 11.93 39.04 23.67
CA GLN A 230 11.11 37.86 23.37
C GLN A 230 11.55 37.14 22.08
N ALA A 231 11.95 37.91 21.06
CA ALA A 231 12.48 37.35 19.81
C ALA A 231 13.84 36.67 20.01
N LYS A 232 14.73 37.22 20.86
CA LYS A 232 15.99 36.56 21.22
C LYS A 232 15.77 35.23 21.94
N GLY A 233 14.86 35.19 22.91
CA GLY A 233 14.55 33.95 23.63
C GLY A 233 14.02 32.82 22.74
N LEU A 234 13.22 33.14 21.71
CA LEU A 234 12.74 32.15 20.74
C LEU A 234 13.85 31.66 19.79
N VAL A 235 14.77 32.54 19.40
CA VAL A 235 15.93 32.19 18.57
C VAL A 235 16.92 31.32 19.36
N ASP A 236 17.15 31.64 20.64
CA ASP A 236 18.02 30.86 21.51
C ASP A 236 17.40 29.47 21.80
N GLN A 237 16.09 29.41 22.04
CA GLN A 237 15.38 28.13 22.23
C GLN A 237 15.38 27.26 20.96
N ALA A 238 15.34 27.87 19.76
CA ALA A 238 15.48 27.16 18.50
C ALA A 238 16.92 26.66 18.28
N LYS A 239 17.92 27.42 18.73
CA LYS A 239 19.34 27.06 18.63
C LYS A 239 19.71 25.90 19.57
N GLU A 240 19.17 25.89 20.80
CA GLU A 240 19.35 24.78 21.75
C GLU A 240 18.68 23.50 21.25
N ARG A 241 17.46 23.58 20.72
CA ARG A 241 16.79 22.42 20.09
C ARG A 241 17.56 21.91 18.85
N GLY A 242 18.17 22.80 18.08
CA GLY A 242 19.04 22.42 16.96
C GLY A 242 20.30 21.68 17.40
N GLN A 243 20.93 22.10 18.50
CA GLN A 243 22.15 21.46 19.02
C GLN A 243 21.86 20.08 19.63
N THR A 244 20.79 19.93 20.41
CA THR A 244 20.38 18.62 20.98
C THR A 244 20.05 17.58 19.90
N PHE A 245 19.51 18.00 18.76
CA PHE A 245 19.22 17.11 17.63
C PHE A 245 20.49 16.67 16.87
N VAL A 246 21.52 17.53 16.83
CA VAL A 246 22.82 17.21 16.23
C VAL A 246 23.63 16.29 17.16
N GLU A 247 23.58 16.50 18.48
CA GLU A 247 24.27 15.66 19.47
C GLU A 247 23.68 14.24 19.54
N SER A 248 22.34 14.13 19.55
CA SER A 248 21.65 12.84 19.55
C SER A 248 21.82 12.05 18.23
N ALA A 249 22.08 12.74 17.11
CA ALA A 249 22.47 12.10 15.86
C ALA A 249 23.93 11.61 15.89
N GLN A 250 24.80 12.27 16.65
CA GLN A 250 26.23 11.92 16.74
C GLN A 250 26.48 10.77 17.74
N GLU A 251 25.67 10.66 18.80
CA GLU A 251 25.73 9.55 19.78
C GLU A 251 25.30 8.20 19.18
N ARG A 252 24.44 8.20 18.15
CA ARG A 252 24.04 6.99 17.42
C ARG A 252 25.09 6.45 16.45
N LEU A 253 26.19 7.16 16.22
CA LEU A 253 27.25 6.79 15.28
C LEU A 253 28.50 6.16 15.95
N ASN A 254 28.48 5.89 17.26
CA ASN A 254 29.59 5.22 17.94
C ASN A 254 29.08 4.01 18.76
N PRO A 255 29.14 2.77 18.25
CA PRO A 255 28.75 1.60 19.03
C PRO A 255 29.81 1.30 20.11
N PRO A 256 29.44 0.97 21.35
CA PRO A 256 30.39 0.45 22.32
C PRO A 256 30.80 -0.98 21.94
N HIS A 257 32.11 -1.24 21.97
CA HIS A 257 32.67 -2.59 21.92
C HIS A 257 32.20 -3.38 23.15
N PRO A 258 31.77 -4.66 23.02
CA PRO A 258 31.68 -5.54 24.17
C PRO A 258 33.05 -6.17 24.42
N SER A 259 33.61 -5.91 25.60
CA SER A 259 34.69 -6.69 26.20
C SER A 259 34.45 -6.73 27.69
N GLU A 260 33.84 -7.82 28.16
CA GLU A 260 33.81 -8.30 29.55
C GLU A 260 33.24 -9.72 29.47
N GLU A 261 34.09 -10.75 29.35
CA GLU A 261 34.72 -11.44 30.47
C GLU A 261 33.68 -12.07 31.41
N ALA A 262 33.11 -13.20 31.00
CA ALA A 262 32.31 -14.07 31.86
C ALA A 262 33.26 -14.88 32.76
N THR A 263 33.58 -14.33 33.92
CA THR A 263 34.20 -15.06 35.02
C THR A 263 33.17 -15.95 35.70
N VAL A 264 33.49 -17.24 35.80
CA VAL A 264 32.74 -18.26 36.55
C VAL A 264 32.88 -17.99 38.05
N PRO A 265 31.82 -18.21 38.86
CA PRO A 265 32.03 -18.93 40.12
C PRO A 265 31.03 -20.08 40.34
N PRO A 266 31.32 -21.00 41.28
CA PRO A 266 30.93 -22.41 41.18
C PRO A 266 29.66 -22.80 41.97
N SER A 267 29.08 -23.93 41.51
CA SER A 267 28.29 -24.97 42.22
C SER A 267 27.68 -24.68 43.58
N GLU A 268 26.35 -24.88 43.66
CA GLU A 268 25.78 -25.69 44.74
C GLU A 268 24.62 -26.56 44.22
N ALA A 269 24.59 -27.80 44.69
CA ALA A 269 23.90 -28.95 44.11
C ALA A 269 22.43 -29.03 44.51
N ILE A 270 21.54 -29.36 43.56
CA ILE A 270 20.26 -30.00 43.85
C ILE A 270 20.01 -31.08 42.79
N VAL A 271 20.01 -32.33 43.26
CA VAL A 271 19.64 -33.55 42.54
C VAL A 271 18.12 -33.58 42.35
N PRO A 272 17.62 -34.04 41.19
CA PRO A 272 16.46 -34.92 41.25
C PRO A 272 16.66 -36.20 40.43
N GLU A 273 16.67 -37.30 41.18
CA GLU A 273 15.94 -38.55 40.97
C GLU A 273 15.72 -39.03 39.52
N GLN A 274 16.46 -40.10 39.20
CA GLN A 274 16.28 -40.96 38.04
C GLN A 274 14.91 -41.65 38.07
N GLN A 275 14.09 -41.45 37.03
CA GLN A 275 13.08 -42.44 36.64
C GLN A 275 13.63 -43.32 35.53
N ALA A 276 13.65 -44.62 35.83
CA ALA A 276 14.28 -45.68 35.08
C ALA A 276 13.59 -45.97 33.73
N LEU A 277 14.43 -46.22 32.72
CA LEU A 277 14.10 -46.95 31.50
C LEU A 277 13.64 -48.39 31.83
N PRO A 278 12.61 -48.93 31.16
CA PRO A 278 12.50 -50.37 31.01
C PRO A 278 13.31 -50.87 29.79
N ALA A 279 13.96 -52.02 29.98
CA ALA A 279 14.85 -52.73 29.08
C ALA A 279 14.18 -53.24 27.78
N PRO A 280 14.96 -53.63 26.73
CA PRO A 280 14.41 -54.12 25.47
C PRO A 280 13.99 -55.59 25.60
N GLY A 281 12.72 -55.87 25.32
CA GLY A 281 12.14 -57.21 25.24
C GLY A 281 11.96 -57.66 23.79
N GLU A 282 12.24 -58.94 23.57
CA GLU A 282 12.42 -59.66 22.31
C GLU A 282 11.28 -59.56 21.26
N THR A 283 11.73 -59.48 20.01
CA THR A 283 11.23 -60.14 18.79
C THR A 283 9.89 -60.88 18.86
N ARG A 284 8.88 -60.39 18.13
CA ARG A 284 7.94 -61.28 17.43
C ARG A 284 7.54 -60.73 16.07
N VAL A 285 8.05 -61.39 15.04
CA VAL A 285 7.64 -61.30 13.64
C VAL A 285 6.18 -61.72 13.52
N ALA A 286 5.38 -60.95 12.79
CA ALA A 286 4.06 -61.35 12.31
C ALA A 286 3.97 -61.07 10.79
N PRO A 287 3.33 -61.95 10.01
CA PRO A 287 3.57 -62.08 8.57
C PRO A 287 2.78 -61.09 7.71
N ALA A 288 3.34 -60.81 6.54
CA ALA A 288 2.73 -60.03 5.46
C ALA A 288 1.48 -60.73 4.87
N PRO A 289 0.50 -59.96 4.35
CA PRO A 289 -0.68 -60.52 3.67
C PRO A 289 -0.32 -61.11 2.30
N PRO A 290 -1.05 -62.14 1.82
CA PRO A 290 -0.76 -62.77 0.53
C PRO A 290 -1.19 -61.88 -0.65
N HIS A 291 -0.32 -61.80 -1.65
CA HIS A 291 -0.62 -61.25 -2.97
C HIS A 291 -1.60 -62.16 -3.72
N GLU A 292 -2.72 -61.60 -4.20
CA GLU A 292 -3.55 -62.22 -5.22
C GLU A 292 -2.81 -62.24 -6.58
N PRO A 293 -2.82 -63.36 -7.32
CA PRO A 293 -2.36 -63.38 -8.71
C PRO A 293 -3.45 -62.88 -9.66
N GLN A 294 -3.11 -61.91 -10.52
CA GLN A 294 -3.91 -61.60 -11.71
C GLN A 294 -3.81 -62.75 -12.72
N PRO A 295 -4.90 -63.15 -13.41
CA PRO A 295 -4.83 -64.08 -14.53
C PRO A 295 -4.31 -63.37 -15.80
N PRO A 296 -3.59 -64.09 -16.68
CA PRO A 296 -3.09 -63.52 -17.92
C PRO A 296 -4.16 -63.46 -19.02
N LEU A 297 -4.11 -62.33 -19.76
CA LEU A 297 -4.64 -62.04 -21.11
C LEU A 297 -6.15 -62.20 -21.35
#